data_AF-A0A2V5N3U4-F1
#
_entry.id   AF-A0A2V5N3U4-F1
#
_cell.length_a   1.000
_cell.length_b   1.000
_cell.length_c   1.000
_cell.angle_alpha   90.00
_cell.angle_beta   90.00
_cell.angle_gamma   90.00
#
_symmetry.space_group_name_H-M   'P 1'
#
loop_
_entity.id
_entity.type
_entity.pdbx_description
1 polymer ?
#
loop_
_entity_poly.entity_id
_entity_poly.type
_entity_poly.pdbx_seq_one_letter_code
_entity_poly.pdbx_strand_id
1 'polypeptide(L)'
;KHADHLALVMFAGVNFFTGQLFDIAEITAAAHKRGIIVGFDLAHAIGNVPLLLHDWNVDFAVWCSYKYLNAGPGAIGGVFVHERHATNAKLPRLAGWFGNDPNTRFRFPFHPLTVGRSVIRRSFRWRRCARRYRSLTKWAEWNGSEQNRSN
;
A
#
# COMPACT_ATOMS: atom_id res chain seq x y z
N LYS A 1 -10.69 -22.03 -15.74
CA LYS A 1 -10.18 -23.41 -15.97
C LYS A 1 -9.09 -23.80 -14.96
N HIS A 2 -8.23 -22.89 -14.50
CA HIS A 2 -7.12 -23.19 -13.57
C HIS A 2 -7.17 -22.38 -12.26
N ALA A 3 -8.37 -21.96 -11.83
CA ALA A 3 -8.52 -21.06 -10.69
C ALA A 3 -8.11 -21.72 -9.36
N ASP A 4 -8.32 -23.04 -9.26
CA ASP A 4 -7.93 -23.93 -8.18
C ASP A 4 -6.41 -24.06 -7.98
N HIS A 5 -5.62 -23.76 -9.01
CA HIS A 5 -4.15 -23.74 -8.93
C HIS A 5 -3.58 -22.34 -8.65
N LEU A 6 -4.42 -21.30 -8.63
CA LEU A 6 -3.97 -19.92 -8.51
C LEU A 6 -4.06 -19.44 -7.05
N ALA A 7 -2.90 -19.29 -6.40
CA ALA A 7 -2.84 -18.84 -5.01
C ALA A 7 -2.95 -17.31 -4.84
N LEU A 8 -2.43 -16.56 -5.82
CA LEU A 8 -2.27 -15.10 -5.74
C LEU A 8 -2.35 -14.48 -7.13
N VAL A 9 -3.11 -13.39 -7.25
CA VAL A 9 -2.97 -12.42 -8.34
C VAL A 9 -2.04 -11.31 -7.87
N MET A 10 -0.92 -11.10 -8.56
CA MET A 10 -0.03 -9.97 -8.35
C MET A 10 0.13 -9.22 -9.67
N PHE A 11 -0.37 -8.00 -9.73
CA PHE A 11 -0.47 -7.26 -11.00
C PHE A 11 -0.07 -5.79 -10.87
N ALA A 12 0.26 -5.15 -11.99
CA ALA A 12 0.48 -3.70 -11.97
C ALA A 12 -0.87 -2.97 -11.99
N GLY A 13 -0.99 -1.85 -11.27
CA GLY A 13 -2.12 -0.94 -11.47
C GLY A 13 -2.04 -0.25 -12.83
N VAL A 14 -0.84 0.20 -13.20
CA VAL A 14 -0.52 0.77 -14.52
C VAL A 14 0.72 0.05 -15.05
N ASN A 15 0.65 -0.47 -16.27
CA ASN A 15 1.80 -1.11 -16.91
C ASN A 15 2.91 -0.07 -17.15
N PHE A 16 4.14 -0.37 -16.69
CA PHE A 16 5.26 0.57 -16.76
C PHE A 16 5.71 0.89 -18.19
N PHE A 17 5.51 -0.05 -19.13
CA PHE A 17 5.99 0.07 -20.50
C PHE A 17 4.90 0.62 -21.42
N THR A 18 3.71 0.01 -21.39
CA THR A 18 2.61 0.40 -22.29
C THR A 18 1.77 1.56 -21.76
N GLY A 19 1.87 1.87 -20.46
CA GLY A 19 1.00 2.87 -19.82
C GLY A 19 -0.44 2.41 -19.62
N GLN A 20 -0.77 1.15 -19.93
CA GLN A 20 -2.12 0.62 -19.76
C GLN A 20 -2.54 0.67 -18.28
N LEU A 21 -3.63 1.40 -18.00
CA LEU A 21 -4.33 1.34 -16.72
C LEU A 21 -5.23 0.10 -16.72
N PHE A 22 -5.06 -0.76 -15.72
CA PHE A 22 -5.90 -1.93 -15.54
C PHE A 22 -7.06 -1.63 -14.60
N ASP A 23 -8.20 -2.29 -14.81
CA ASP A 23 -9.35 -2.18 -13.91
C ASP A 23 -9.09 -2.98 -12.63
N ILE A 24 -8.58 -2.27 -11.62
CA ILE A 24 -8.21 -2.84 -10.32
C ILE A 24 -9.43 -3.44 -9.63
N ALA A 25 -10.59 -2.78 -9.71
CA ALA A 25 -11.81 -3.22 -9.04
C ALA A 25 -12.36 -4.51 -9.68
N GLU A 26 -12.43 -4.56 -11.01
CA GLU A 26 -12.91 -5.73 -11.74
C GLU A 26 -11.99 -6.94 -11.54
N ILE A 27 -10.67 -6.75 -11.66
CA ILE A 27 -9.68 -7.83 -11.42
C ILE A 27 -9.83 -8.38 -10.00
N THR A 28 -9.95 -7.48 -9.01
CA THR A 28 -10.10 -7.86 -7.61
C THR A 28 -11.36 -8.69 -7.39
N ALA A 29 -12.51 -8.21 -7.89
CA ALA A 29 -13.79 -8.91 -7.77
C ALA A 29 -13.76 -10.27 -8.48
N ALA A 30 -13.15 -10.37 -9.67
CA ALA A 30 -13.06 -11.60 -10.44
C ALA A 30 -12.24 -12.68 -9.70
N ALA A 31 -11.14 -12.30 -9.08
CA ALA A 31 -10.31 -13.21 -8.30
C ALA A 31 -10.95 -13.61 -6.96
N HIS A 32 -11.60 -12.67 -6.25
CA HIS A 32 -12.31 -12.98 -5.00
C HIS A 32 -13.49 -13.92 -5.18
N LYS A 33 -14.18 -13.90 -6.33
CA LYS A 33 -15.20 -14.92 -6.68
C LYS A 33 -14.66 -16.35 -6.65
N ARG A 34 -13.34 -16.52 -6.66
CA ARG A 34 -12.63 -17.82 -6.60
C ARG A 34 -11.84 -17.99 -5.29
N GLY A 35 -11.97 -17.09 -4.33
CA GLY A 35 -11.23 -17.15 -3.05
C GLY A 35 -9.74 -16.83 -3.18
N ILE A 36 -9.32 -16.17 -4.26
CA ILE A 36 -7.92 -15.90 -4.59
C ILE A 36 -7.51 -14.55 -4.00
N ILE A 37 -6.36 -14.49 -3.34
CA ILE A 37 -5.79 -13.24 -2.81
C ILE A 37 -5.31 -12.36 -3.97
N VAL A 38 -5.50 -11.04 -3.88
CA VAL A 38 -5.17 -10.07 -4.94
C VAL A 38 -4.33 -8.93 -4.40
N GLY A 39 -3.15 -8.75 -4.99
CA GLY A 39 -2.26 -7.63 -4.70
C GLY A 39 -1.84 -6.85 -5.94
N PHE A 40 -1.53 -5.57 -5.73
CA PHE A 40 -1.09 -4.69 -6.83
C PHE A 40 0.23 -3.99 -6.55
N ASP A 41 1.08 -3.90 -7.59
CA ASP A 41 2.16 -2.92 -7.68
C ASP A 41 1.60 -1.61 -8.26
N LEU A 42 1.58 -0.59 -7.42
CA LEU A 42 1.04 0.74 -7.73
C LEU A 42 2.14 1.75 -8.01
N ALA A 43 3.37 1.32 -8.34
CA ALA A 43 4.48 2.23 -8.61
C ALA A 43 4.18 3.26 -9.70
N HIS A 44 3.36 2.92 -10.70
CA HIS A 44 2.92 3.84 -11.76
C HIS A 44 1.49 4.37 -11.59
N ALA A 45 0.78 3.95 -10.53
CA ALA A 45 -0.61 4.33 -10.28
C ALA A 45 -0.74 5.35 -9.13
N ILE A 46 0.00 5.18 -8.04
CA ILE A 46 -0.11 6.05 -6.85
C ILE A 46 0.29 7.49 -7.17
N GLY A 47 -0.59 8.44 -6.87
CA GLY A 47 -0.39 9.85 -7.21
C GLY A 47 -0.51 10.17 -8.71
N ASN A 48 -0.95 9.21 -9.53
CA ASN A 48 -1.17 9.37 -10.97
C ASN A 48 -2.65 9.15 -11.34
N VAL A 49 -3.28 8.10 -10.82
CA VAL A 49 -4.70 7.78 -11.05
C VAL A 49 -5.46 7.69 -9.72
N PRO A 50 -6.80 7.88 -9.71
CA PRO A 50 -7.61 7.65 -8.52
C PRO A 50 -7.49 6.20 -8.04
N LEU A 51 -7.41 6.01 -6.72
CA LEU A 51 -7.27 4.69 -6.10
C LEU A 51 -8.16 4.60 -4.86
N LEU A 52 -9.09 3.66 -4.86
CA LEU A 52 -10.01 3.39 -3.75
C LEU A 52 -9.77 1.97 -3.20
N LEU A 53 -8.53 1.70 -2.76
CA LEU A 53 -8.07 0.33 -2.46
C LEU A 53 -8.91 -0.41 -1.42
N HIS A 54 -9.42 0.32 -0.43
CA HIS A 54 -10.29 -0.23 0.61
C HIS A 54 -11.67 -0.56 0.05
N ASP A 55 -12.30 0.37 -0.66
CA ASP A 55 -13.63 0.17 -1.25
C ASP A 55 -13.63 -0.90 -2.35
N TRP A 56 -12.54 -0.98 -3.12
CA TRP A 56 -12.31 -2.04 -4.10
C TRP A 56 -11.89 -3.37 -3.47
N ASN A 57 -11.76 -3.42 -2.15
CA ASN A 57 -11.54 -4.64 -1.38
C ASN A 57 -10.19 -5.32 -1.68
N VAL A 58 -9.20 -4.58 -2.19
CA VAL A 58 -7.85 -5.08 -2.54
C VAL A 58 -7.17 -5.68 -1.30
N ASP A 59 -6.53 -6.85 -1.39
CA ASP A 59 -5.92 -7.48 -0.21
C ASP A 59 -4.69 -6.73 0.29
N PHE A 60 -3.80 -6.37 -0.63
CA PHE A 60 -2.62 -5.59 -0.34
C PHE A 60 -2.13 -4.83 -1.57
N ALA A 61 -1.36 -3.77 -1.36
CA ALA A 61 -0.70 -3.09 -2.46
C ALA A 61 0.64 -2.53 -2.01
N VAL A 62 1.56 -2.37 -2.95
CA VAL A 62 2.88 -1.78 -2.69
C VAL A 62 3.19 -0.70 -3.71
N TRP A 63 4.00 0.29 -3.33
CA TRP A 63 4.42 1.33 -4.25
C TRP A 63 5.72 1.99 -3.84
N CYS A 64 6.29 2.72 -4.79
CA CYS A 64 7.38 3.63 -4.55
C CYS A 64 6.87 5.07 -4.38
N SER A 65 7.61 5.90 -3.64
CA SER A 65 7.27 7.33 -3.49
C SER A 65 8.11 8.27 -4.36
N TYR A 66 9.07 7.73 -5.13
CA TYR A 66 10.04 8.54 -5.88
C TYR A 66 9.64 8.82 -7.33
N LYS A 67 8.50 8.30 -7.79
CA LYS A 67 7.91 8.58 -9.11
C LYS A 67 6.92 9.74 -8.99
N TYR A 68 5.64 9.52 -9.28
CA TYR A 68 4.57 10.53 -9.26
C TYR A 68 4.36 11.21 -7.91
N LEU A 69 4.75 10.56 -6.81
CA LEU A 69 4.77 11.16 -5.48
C LEU A 69 6.01 12.02 -5.20
N ASN A 70 6.91 12.27 -6.16
CA ASN A 70 7.98 13.27 -6.13
C ASN A 70 8.89 13.31 -4.87
N ALA A 71 9.05 12.21 -4.13
CA ALA A 71 9.79 12.19 -2.87
C ALA A 71 11.33 12.13 -3.02
N GLY A 72 11.84 12.09 -4.27
CA GLY A 72 13.26 12.02 -4.60
C GLY A 72 13.86 10.60 -4.57
N PRO A 73 15.09 10.43 -5.09
CA PRO A 73 15.68 9.11 -5.33
C PRO A 73 15.85 8.29 -4.06
N GLY A 74 15.43 7.02 -4.11
CA GLY A 74 15.51 6.09 -3.00
C GLY A 74 14.65 6.48 -1.78
N ALA A 75 13.63 7.31 -1.98
CA ALA A 75 12.63 7.59 -0.96
C ALA A 75 11.91 6.33 -0.49
N ILE A 76 11.33 6.41 0.72
CA ILE A 76 10.63 5.29 1.34
C ILE A 76 9.42 4.86 0.49
N GLY A 77 9.23 3.55 0.30
CA GLY A 77 8.03 2.99 -0.33
C GLY A 77 6.81 3.05 0.58
N GLY A 78 5.68 2.57 0.08
CA GLY A 78 4.48 2.35 0.86
C GLY A 78 3.94 0.94 0.67
N VAL A 79 3.18 0.50 1.67
CA VAL A 79 2.42 -0.74 1.66
C VAL A 79 1.03 -0.46 2.21
N PHE A 80 0.03 -1.02 1.56
CA PHE A 80 -1.34 -1.10 1.99
C PHE A 80 -1.65 -2.58 2.28
N VAL A 81 -2.35 -2.83 3.37
CA VAL A 81 -2.91 -4.14 3.70
C VAL A 81 -4.33 -3.88 4.14
N HIS A 82 -5.29 -4.59 3.55
CA HIS A 82 -6.70 -4.43 3.89
C HIS A 82 -6.93 -4.72 5.37
N GLU A 83 -7.80 -3.94 6.02
CA GLU A 83 -8.01 -4.07 7.47
C GLU A 83 -8.57 -5.42 7.88
N ARG A 84 -9.31 -6.10 6.98
CA ARG A 84 -9.80 -7.48 7.19
C ARG A 84 -8.69 -8.47 7.52
N HIS A 85 -7.46 -8.18 7.10
CA HIS A 85 -6.29 -9.01 7.41
C HIS A 85 -5.68 -8.65 8.76
N ALA A 86 -5.97 -7.47 9.34
CA ALA A 86 -5.25 -6.88 10.47
C ALA A 86 -5.19 -7.75 11.73
N THR A 87 -6.23 -8.53 12.00
CA THR A 87 -6.37 -9.39 13.19
C THR A 87 -6.03 -10.86 12.93
N ASN A 88 -5.68 -11.23 11.70
CA ASN A 88 -5.33 -12.61 11.37
C ASN A 88 -3.95 -12.97 11.93
N ALA A 89 -3.95 -13.66 13.08
CA ALA A 89 -2.75 -14.12 13.76
C ALA A 89 -2.03 -15.28 13.04
N LYS A 90 -2.69 -15.95 12.09
CA LYS A 90 -2.11 -17.07 11.32
C LYS A 90 -1.23 -16.58 10.16
N LEU A 91 -1.35 -15.32 9.76
CA LEU A 91 -0.53 -14.77 8.68
C LEU A 91 0.94 -14.68 9.14
N PRO A 92 1.89 -15.23 8.39
CA PRO A 92 3.29 -15.03 8.68
C PRO A 92 3.63 -13.54 8.52
N ARG A 93 4.20 -12.96 9.57
CA ARG A 93 4.56 -11.54 9.62
C ARG A 93 6.07 -11.40 9.78
N LEU A 94 6.68 -10.54 8.98
CA LEU A 94 8.06 -10.07 9.20
C LEU A 94 8.10 -9.02 10.32
N ALA A 95 7.53 -9.39 11.47
CA ALA A 95 7.35 -8.54 12.62
C ALA A 95 8.70 -8.05 13.18
N GLY A 96 8.80 -6.75 13.46
CA GLY A 96 9.91 -6.17 14.21
C GLY A 96 9.41 -5.28 15.33
N TRP A 97 10.31 -4.87 16.21
CA TRP A 97 9.99 -4.08 17.42
C TRP A 97 9.27 -2.74 17.17
N PHE A 98 9.36 -2.15 15.97
CA PHE A 98 8.60 -0.96 15.58
C PHE A 98 7.12 -1.26 15.27
N GLY A 99 6.74 -2.52 15.14
CA GLY A 99 5.37 -2.97 14.98
C GLY A 99 4.61 -3.20 16.29
N ASN A 100 5.29 -3.08 17.44
CA ASN A 100 4.67 -3.09 18.77
C ASN A 100 3.90 -1.79 19.04
N ASP A 101 3.10 -1.82 20.11
CA ASP A 101 2.50 -0.62 20.67
C ASP A 101 3.56 0.45 21.01
N PRO A 102 3.48 1.66 20.40
CA PRO A 102 4.41 2.75 20.67
C PRO A 102 4.55 3.13 22.15
N ASN A 103 3.52 2.93 22.97
CA ASN A 103 3.53 3.28 24.40
C ASN A 103 4.32 2.26 25.24
N THR A 104 4.41 1.02 24.77
CA THR A 104 4.99 -0.10 25.53
C THR A 104 6.16 -0.78 24.81
N ARG A 105 6.49 -0.37 23.58
CA ARG A 105 7.53 -0.99 22.72
C ARG A 105 8.91 -1.17 23.36
N PHE A 106 9.25 -0.37 24.37
CA PHE A 106 10.52 -0.42 25.09
C PHE A 106 10.44 -1.19 26.42
N ARG A 107 9.26 -1.70 26.79
CA ARG A 107 9.03 -2.50 28.02
C ARG A 107 9.30 -4.00 27.81
N PHE A 108 9.61 -4.45 26.58
CA PHE A 108 10.03 -5.81 26.22
C PHE A 108 9.17 -6.96 26.81
N PRO A 109 7.85 -6.93 26.59
CA PRO A 109 7.24 -8.09 25.94
C PRO A 109 6.67 -7.71 24.56
N PHE A 110 6.92 -8.54 23.55
CA PHE A 110 6.47 -8.30 22.17
C PHE A 110 4.95 -8.53 22.05
N HIS A 111 4.18 -7.45 21.88
CA HIS A 111 2.73 -7.47 21.66
C HIS A 111 2.42 -6.73 20.34
N PRO A 112 2.31 -7.44 19.20
CA PRO A 112 2.06 -6.82 17.91
C PRO A 112 0.62 -6.32 17.83
N LEU A 113 0.43 -5.05 17.46
CA LEU A 113 -0.90 -4.43 17.40
C LEU A 113 -1.78 -4.98 16.27
N THR A 114 -1.30 -4.94 15.02
CA THR A 114 -2.05 -5.28 13.78
C THR A 114 -1.12 -5.60 12.60
N VAL A 115 -1.61 -6.27 11.53
CA VAL A 115 -0.76 -6.67 10.37
C VAL A 115 -0.05 -5.46 9.78
N GLY A 116 -0.79 -4.40 9.44
CA GLY A 116 -0.24 -3.23 8.75
C GLY A 116 0.92 -2.56 9.50
N ARG A 117 0.83 -2.43 10.83
CA ARG A 117 1.93 -1.88 11.65
C ARG A 117 3.05 -2.88 11.88
N SER A 118 2.74 -4.17 11.94
CA SER A 118 3.76 -5.21 12.17
C SER A 118 4.78 -5.36 11.03
N VAL A 119 4.47 -4.89 9.82
CA VAL A 119 5.43 -4.86 8.71
C VAL A 119 6.60 -3.87 8.95
N ILE A 120 6.45 -2.94 9.91
CA ILE A 120 7.50 -1.97 10.25
C ILE A 120 8.59 -2.63 11.10
N ARG A 121 9.69 -3.00 10.45
CA ARG A 121 10.73 -3.82 11.07
C ARG A 121 11.80 -3.03 11.83
N ARG A 122 12.14 -1.82 11.36
CA ARG A 122 13.27 -1.02 11.85
C ARG A 122 12.95 0.48 11.85
N SER A 123 13.79 1.26 12.52
CA SER A 123 13.78 2.72 12.42
C SER A 123 13.95 3.16 10.96
N PHE A 124 13.13 4.11 10.53
CA PHE A 124 13.28 4.70 9.21
C PHE A 124 14.42 5.73 9.20
N ARG A 125 15.06 5.90 8.03
CA ARG A 125 15.97 7.04 7.82
C ARG A 125 15.14 8.33 7.76
N TRP A 126 15.19 9.13 8.82
CA TRP A 126 14.43 10.38 8.99
C TRP A 126 14.47 11.30 7.77
N ARG A 127 15.66 11.51 7.17
CA ARG A 127 15.81 12.34 5.97
C ARG A 127 14.97 11.86 4.78
N ARG A 128 14.73 10.55 4.66
CA ARG A 128 13.88 9.98 3.60
C ARG A 128 12.40 10.15 3.90
N CYS A 129 11.99 10.02 5.16
CA CYS A 129 10.61 10.27 5.58
C CYS A 129 10.23 11.74 5.41
N ALA A 130 11.10 12.67 5.82
CA ALA A 130 10.85 14.10 5.70
C ALA A 130 10.67 14.56 4.24
N ARG A 131 11.42 13.97 3.30
CA ARG A 131 11.24 14.25 1.85
C ARG A 131 9.89 13.77 1.34
N ARG A 132 9.46 12.55 1.72
CA ARG A 132 8.13 12.05 1.38
C ARG A 132 7.03 12.93 1.96
N TYR A 133 7.14 13.32 3.23
CA TYR A 133 6.15 14.18 3.89
C TYR A 133 5.94 15.50 3.13
N ARG A 134 7.03 16.23 2.81
CA ARG A 134 6.96 17.47 2.03
C ARG A 134 6.34 17.30 0.65
N SER A 135 6.50 16.14 0.04
CA SER A 135 5.91 15.88 -1.26
C SER A 135 4.40 15.62 -1.18
N LEU A 136 3.98 14.86 -0.17
CA LEU A 136 2.56 14.58 0.07
C LEU A 136 1.77 15.85 0.44
N THR A 137 2.37 16.78 1.20
CA THR A 137 1.70 18.05 1.53
C THR A 137 1.43 18.88 0.28
N LYS A 138 2.41 19.00 -0.62
CA LYS A 138 2.24 19.68 -1.91
C LYS A 138 1.19 19.00 -2.80
N TRP A 139 1.18 17.67 -2.82
CA TRP A 139 0.18 16.91 -3.57
C TRP A 139 -1.24 17.15 -3.05
N ALA A 140 -1.43 17.23 -1.72
CA ALA A 140 -2.71 17.54 -1.10
C ALA A 140 -3.19 18.97 -1.43
N GLU A 141 -2.29 19.96 -1.36
CA GLU A 141 -2.58 21.34 -1.78
C GLU A 141 -3.03 21.41 -3.25
N TRP A 142 -2.31 20.71 -4.14
CA TRP A 142 -2.61 20.70 -5.57
C TRP A 142 -3.97 20.05 -5.88
N ASN A 143 -4.27 18.87 -5.35
CA ASN A 143 -5.57 18.22 -5.57
C ASN A 143 -6.74 19.03 -5.03
N GLY A 144 -6.58 19.64 -3.84
CA GLY A 144 -7.61 20.52 -3.29
C GLY A 144 -7.89 21.71 -4.21
N SER A 145 -6.85 22.23 -4.87
CA SER A 145 -7.00 23.30 -5.85
C SER A 145 -7.69 22.85 -7.15
N GLU A 146 -7.50 21.61 -7.57
CA GLU A 146 -8.06 21.06 -8.81
C GLU A 146 -9.54 20.67 -8.64
N GLN A 147 -9.91 20.11 -7.48
CA GLN A 147 -11.31 19.90 -7.09
C GLN A 147 -12.10 21.21 -7.00
N ASN A 148 -11.47 22.31 -6.58
CA ASN A 148 -12.10 23.63 -6.56
C ASN A 148 -12.22 24.29 -7.94
N ARG A 149 -11.47 23.84 -8.96
CA ARG A 149 -11.58 24.34 -10.35
C ARG A 149 -12.61 23.59 -11.20
N SER A 150 -13.07 22.45 -10.71
CA SER A 150 -14.02 21.57 -11.40
C SER A 150 -15.46 21.70 -10.88
N ASN A 151 -15.68 22.59 -9.90
CA ASN A 151 -16.99 23.09 -9.45
C ASN A 151 -17.22 24.52 -9.97
#